data_AF-A0AAV4RXG5-F1
#
_entry.id   AF-A0AAV4RXG5-F1
#
_cell.length_a   1.000
_cell.length_b   1.000
_cell.length_c   1.000
_cell.angle_alpha   90.00
_cell.angle_beta   90.00
_cell.angle_gamma   90.00
#
_symmetry.space_group_name_H-M   'P 1'
#
loop_
_entity.id
_entity.type
_entity.pdbx_description
1 polymer ?
#
loop_
_entity_poly.entity_id
_entity_poly.type
_entity_poly.pdbx_seq_one_letter_code
_entity_poly.pdbx_strand_id
1 'polypeptide(L)'
;MRLPPDHIVAENIKSLLIDGIKNLEDNQWTPMASEAIYSLFCLIQEPEILCMKILKKINKIFMEELANEENTTYDVSNILWARFISLCGHIALHYLTYLKVDYFARLRRQEIYREQRRRQSTVNFSTPKYPSMKETPKSKTKKRQSISRNYKLVPPIDEETTFEQILEICAKEVNDETKLIGSLLPIVVSTCQSCLKEFNKEVQAAASLALTKFMLFSEKVCAENMQLFATITEKSPEAYIRANMVVAMGDLSTSYPNIVEPWTPQIYQRLNDPDVSVREAAIVTLTHLILHDFVRVKSLISEAAKCIADDEKSVSNVAMYLFTELSKKGNVIYNIIPDIISSLSDPKIAFSEEKFQVVLRHILQYVEKEKLVEGLVEKLCIRFTGLSNDVQLHELTFCLSILTLNDKCYSKLMEFKNMLKERMSDPVILKYITNITANAKKNDAKTATELEMFRKELGI
;
A
#
# COMPACT_ATOMS: atom_id res chain seq x y z
N MET A 1 -13.26 28.39 16.46
CA MET A 1 -13.13 28.13 17.92
C MET A 1 -13.90 26.85 18.20
N ARG A 2 -13.32 25.89 18.94
CA ARG A 2 -14.00 24.62 19.24
C ARG A 2 -14.98 24.81 20.40
N LEU A 3 -16.09 24.08 20.38
CA LEU A 3 -17.16 24.12 21.37
C LEU A 3 -16.72 23.41 22.66
N PRO A 4 -17.20 23.84 23.84
CA PRO A 4 -16.84 23.19 25.09
C PRO A 4 -17.49 21.79 25.19
N PRO A 5 -16.97 20.88 26.04
CA PRO A 5 -17.44 19.49 26.12
C PRO A 5 -18.88 19.31 26.58
N ASP A 6 -19.46 20.30 27.27
CA ASP A 6 -20.82 20.35 27.78
C ASP A 6 -21.83 20.93 26.78
N HIS A 7 -21.37 21.31 25.59
CA HIS A 7 -22.24 21.85 24.55
C HIS A 7 -23.29 20.82 24.10
N ILE A 8 -24.50 21.29 23.77
CA ILE A 8 -25.65 20.46 23.39
C ILE A 8 -25.34 19.48 22.24
N VAL A 9 -24.50 19.89 21.30
CA VAL A 9 -24.04 19.04 20.19
C VAL A 9 -23.25 17.82 20.69
N ALA A 10 -22.35 18.02 21.66
CA ALA A 10 -21.57 16.93 22.25
C ALA A 10 -22.46 15.95 23.02
N GLU A 11 -23.44 16.46 23.77
CA GLU A 11 -24.41 15.63 24.49
C GLU A 11 -25.34 14.85 23.55
N ASN A 12 -25.81 15.47 22.47
CA ASN A 12 -26.64 14.79 21.46
C ASN A 12 -25.87 13.66 20.77
N ILE A 13 -24.62 13.91 20.34
CA ILE A 13 -23.77 12.87 19.72
C ILE A 13 -23.51 11.73 20.72
N LYS A 14 -23.22 12.06 21.98
CA LYS A 14 -22.98 11.09 23.04
C LYS A 14 -24.22 10.23 23.31
N SER A 15 -25.41 10.82 23.42
CA SER A 15 -26.67 10.07 23.56
C SER A 15 -26.89 9.15 22.36
N LEU A 16 -26.72 9.67 21.15
CA LEU A 16 -26.92 8.89 19.93
C LEU A 16 -25.99 7.66 19.84
N LEU A 17 -24.71 7.81 20.21
CA LEU A 17 -23.76 6.70 20.26
C LEU A 17 -24.12 5.66 21.35
N ILE A 18 -24.49 6.11 22.54
CA ILE A 18 -24.75 5.25 23.70
C ILE A 18 -26.09 4.53 23.56
N ASP A 19 -27.14 5.24 23.18
CA ASP A 19 -28.51 4.71 23.11
C ASP A 19 -28.65 3.82 21.87
N GLY A 20 -27.99 4.20 20.76
CA GLY A 20 -28.02 3.44 19.51
C GLY A 20 -27.31 2.09 19.59
N ILE A 21 -26.35 1.89 20.49
CA ILE A 21 -25.53 0.67 20.48
C ILE A 21 -26.35 -0.60 20.74
N LYS A 22 -27.44 -0.47 21.52
CA LYS A 22 -28.35 -1.58 21.84
C LYS A 22 -29.31 -1.92 20.71
N ASN A 23 -29.47 -1.05 19.71
CA ASN A 23 -30.34 -1.32 18.57
C ASN A 23 -29.64 -2.24 17.58
N LEU A 24 -29.71 -3.55 17.83
CA LEU A 24 -28.98 -4.56 17.06
C LEU A 24 -29.49 -4.72 15.62
N GLU A 25 -30.76 -4.37 15.36
CA GLU A 25 -31.34 -4.41 14.02
C GLU A 25 -30.81 -3.28 13.11
N ASP A 26 -30.22 -2.24 13.69
CA ASP A 26 -29.68 -1.10 12.94
C ASP A 26 -28.25 -1.36 12.43
N ASN A 27 -28.14 -1.82 11.19
CA ASN A 27 -26.85 -2.02 10.52
C ASN A 27 -26.10 -0.71 10.20
N GLN A 28 -26.73 0.46 10.37
CA GLN A 28 -26.12 1.77 10.11
C GLN A 28 -25.45 2.39 11.33
N TRP A 29 -25.53 1.73 12.50
CA TRP A 29 -24.90 2.25 13.71
C TRP A 29 -23.37 2.43 13.55
N THR A 30 -22.66 1.46 12.96
CA THR A 30 -21.20 1.52 12.84
C THR A 30 -20.72 2.63 11.89
N PRO A 31 -21.28 2.77 10.66
CA PRO A 31 -20.96 3.92 9.79
C PRO A 31 -21.30 5.26 10.45
N MET A 32 -22.49 5.38 11.06
CA MET A 32 -22.89 6.57 11.80
C MET A 32 -21.88 6.89 12.93
N ALA A 33 -21.43 5.87 13.67
CA ALA A 33 -20.52 6.05 14.79
C ALA A 33 -19.18 6.63 14.32
N SER A 34 -18.70 6.25 13.13
CA SER A 34 -17.51 6.86 12.53
C SER A 34 -17.69 8.37 12.35
N GLU A 35 -18.78 8.79 11.72
CA GLU A 35 -19.07 10.22 11.44
C GLU A 35 -19.34 11.02 12.72
N ALA A 36 -19.99 10.40 13.69
CA ALA A 36 -20.22 10.96 15.02
C ALA A 36 -18.89 11.25 15.73
N ILE A 37 -17.96 10.28 15.75
CA ILE A 37 -16.63 10.46 16.34
C ILE A 37 -15.82 11.50 15.59
N TYR A 38 -15.83 11.48 14.25
CA TYR A 38 -15.19 12.53 13.44
C TYR A 38 -15.68 13.93 13.82
N SER A 39 -17.01 14.09 13.93
CA SER A 39 -17.64 15.35 14.32
C SER A 39 -17.19 15.83 15.71
N LEU A 40 -17.03 14.92 16.67
CA LEU A 40 -16.47 15.26 17.99
C LEU A 40 -15.03 15.79 17.88
N PHE A 41 -14.18 15.12 17.11
CA PHE A 41 -12.79 15.53 16.92
C PHE A 41 -12.63 16.86 16.18
N CYS A 42 -13.57 17.22 15.31
CA CYS A 42 -13.57 18.52 14.62
C CYS A 42 -14.11 19.66 15.48
N LEU A 43 -15.22 19.43 16.18
CA LEU A 43 -16.03 20.50 16.78
C LEU A 43 -15.75 20.74 18.26
N ILE A 44 -15.37 19.71 19.02
CA ILE A 44 -15.36 19.76 20.49
C ILE A 44 -13.94 19.96 21.03
N GLN A 45 -13.81 20.69 22.15
CA GLN A 45 -12.59 20.82 22.93
C GLN A 45 -12.31 19.52 23.70
N GLU A 46 -11.05 19.10 23.78
CA GLU A 46 -10.64 17.87 24.50
C GLU A 46 -11.47 16.62 24.13
N PRO A 47 -11.64 16.32 22.81
CA PRO A 47 -12.48 15.23 22.33
C PRO A 47 -12.06 13.86 22.90
N GLU A 48 -10.79 13.67 23.24
CA GLU A 48 -10.25 12.47 23.87
C GLU A 48 -10.90 12.15 25.22
N ILE A 49 -11.18 13.16 26.05
CA ILE A 49 -11.81 12.98 27.36
C ILE A 49 -13.27 12.56 27.18
N LEU A 50 -13.96 13.17 26.20
CA LEU A 50 -15.34 12.83 25.89
C LEU A 50 -15.46 11.40 25.33
N CYS A 51 -14.59 11.02 24.40
CA CYS A 51 -14.53 9.66 23.85
C CYS A 51 -14.28 8.63 24.96
N MET A 52 -13.38 8.92 25.90
CA MET A 52 -13.14 8.05 27.07
C MET A 52 -14.40 7.87 27.93
N LYS A 53 -15.17 8.94 28.15
CA LYS A 53 -16.44 8.88 28.90
C LYS A 53 -17.49 8.04 28.16
N ILE A 54 -17.59 8.19 26.84
CA ILE A 54 -18.52 7.41 25.99
C ILE A 54 -18.16 5.92 26.07
N LEU A 55 -16.88 5.57 25.85
CA LEU A 55 -16.41 4.19 25.90
C LEU A 55 -16.65 3.54 27.26
N LYS A 56 -16.40 4.25 28.37
CA LYS A 56 -16.68 3.73 29.72
C LYS A 56 -18.17 3.42 29.92
N LYS A 57 -19.07 4.27 29.41
CA LYS A 57 -20.51 4.03 29.49
C LYS A 57 -20.94 2.85 28.64
N ILE A 58 -20.43 2.75 27.41
CA ILE A 58 -20.71 1.64 26.52
C ILE A 58 -20.18 0.32 27.10
N ASN A 59 -18.96 0.32 27.65
CA ASN A 59 -18.42 -0.87 28.30
C ASN A 59 -19.26 -1.30 29.49
N LYS A 60 -19.77 -0.36 30.29
CA LYS A 60 -20.70 -0.67 31.38
C LYS A 60 -21.98 -1.32 30.85
N ILE A 61 -22.56 -0.79 29.78
CA ILE A 61 -23.73 -1.39 29.11
C ILE A 61 -23.43 -2.82 28.68
N PHE A 62 -22.30 -3.04 28.02
CA PHE A 62 -21.89 -4.37 27.57
C PHE A 62 -21.75 -5.37 28.74
N MET A 63 -21.13 -4.96 29.84
CA MET A 63 -20.98 -5.82 31.02
C MET A 63 -22.33 -6.13 31.70
N GLU A 64 -23.28 -5.19 31.68
CA GLU A 64 -24.64 -5.42 32.18
C GLU A 64 -25.41 -6.42 31.31
N GLU A 65 -25.27 -6.35 29.98
CA GLU A 65 -25.89 -7.33 29.07
C GLU A 65 -25.27 -8.73 29.25
N LEU A 66 -23.95 -8.84 29.38
CA LEU A 66 -23.29 -10.13 29.64
C LEU A 66 -23.72 -10.80 30.95
N ALA A 67 -24.09 -10.01 31.97
CA ALA A 67 -24.55 -10.53 33.25
C ALA A 67 -25.99 -11.06 33.19
N ASN A 68 -26.78 -10.67 32.19
CA ASN A 68 -28.17 -11.08 32.02
C ASN A 68 -28.27 -12.36 31.17
N GLU A 69 -27.77 -13.48 31.72
CA GLU A 69 -27.67 -14.79 31.03
C GLU A 69 -29.02 -15.33 30.49
N GLU A 70 -30.16 -14.88 31.00
CA GLU A 70 -31.49 -15.37 30.60
C GLU A 70 -31.97 -14.83 29.23
N ASN A 71 -31.42 -13.72 28.73
CA ASN A 71 -31.92 -13.04 27.51
C ASN A 71 -30.88 -12.84 26.39
N THR A 72 -29.58 -13.03 26.66
CA THR A 72 -28.53 -12.76 25.67
C THR A 72 -28.02 -14.03 25.00
N THR A 73 -28.20 -14.12 23.68
CA THR A 73 -27.55 -15.17 22.88
C THR A 73 -26.08 -14.81 22.65
N TYR A 74 -25.23 -15.82 22.42
CA TYR A 74 -23.82 -15.62 22.08
C TYR A 74 -23.63 -14.69 20.86
N ASP A 75 -24.58 -14.71 19.92
CA ASP A 75 -24.56 -13.85 18.74
C ASP A 75 -24.78 -12.36 19.06
N VAL A 76 -25.73 -12.06 19.96
CA VAL A 76 -25.96 -10.69 20.46
C VAL A 76 -24.72 -10.12 21.13
N SER A 77 -24.05 -10.93 21.97
CA SER A 77 -22.80 -10.52 22.63
C SER A 77 -21.69 -10.22 21.62
N ASN A 78 -21.58 -11.01 20.55
CA ASN A 78 -20.59 -10.79 19.49
C ASN A 78 -20.86 -9.52 18.68
N ILE A 79 -22.11 -9.21 18.35
CA ILE A 79 -22.47 -7.98 17.62
C ILE A 79 -22.15 -6.74 18.45
N LEU A 80 -22.51 -6.74 19.74
CA LEU A 80 -22.20 -5.64 20.65
C LEU A 80 -20.68 -5.46 20.81
N TRP A 81 -19.95 -6.56 20.94
CA TRP A 81 -18.50 -6.53 21.02
C TRP A 81 -17.85 -6.01 19.72
N ALA A 82 -18.32 -6.47 18.56
CA ALA A 82 -17.87 -5.97 17.26
C ALA A 82 -18.09 -4.46 17.12
N ARG A 83 -19.27 -3.96 17.52
CA ARG A 83 -19.58 -2.52 17.55
C ARG A 83 -18.65 -1.73 18.46
N PHE A 84 -18.39 -2.24 19.67
CA PHE A 84 -17.46 -1.62 20.62
C PHE A 84 -16.04 -1.56 20.04
N ILE A 85 -15.53 -2.67 19.48
CA ILE A 85 -14.20 -2.74 18.89
C ILE A 85 -14.08 -1.83 17.65
N SER A 86 -15.12 -1.76 16.82
CA SER A 86 -15.15 -0.83 15.69
C SER A 86 -15.07 0.63 16.16
N LEU A 87 -15.81 0.98 17.22
CA LEU A 87 -15.75 2.31 17.84
C LEU A 87 -14.34 2.65 18.34
N CYS A 88 -13.66 1.70 18.99
CA CYS A 88 -12.25 1.87 19.38
C CYS A 88 -11.36 2.18 18.16
N GLY A 89 -11.56 1.47 17.05
CA GLY A 89 -10.88 1.74 15.79
C GLY A 89 -11.19 3.14 15.22
N HIS A 90 -12.47 3.56 15.17
CA HIS A 90 -12.86 4.88 14.69
C HIS A 90 -12.25 6.00 15.54
N ILE A 91 -12.24 5.86 16.86
CA ILE A 91 -11.59 6.80 17.78
C ILE A 91 -10.09 6.87 17.50
N ALA A 92 -9.42 5.73 17.33
CA ALA A 92 -7.99 5.70 17.00
C ALA A 92 -7.70 6.47 15.70
N LEU A 93 -8.41 6.18 14.61
CA LEU A 93 -8.19 6.82 13.32
C LEU A 93 -8.44 8.33 13.37
N HIS A 94 -9.60 8.75 13.89
CA HIS A 94 -9.93 10.18 13.93
C HIS A 94 -9.05 10.95 14.92
N TYR A 95 -8.58 10.31 15.99
CA TYR A 95 -7.59 10.93 16.86
C TYR A 95 -6.25 11.11 16.17
N LEU A 96 -5.78 10.11 15.42
CA LEU A 96 -4.57 10.21 14.61
C LEU A 96 -4.69 11.35 13.58
N THR A 97 -5.82 11.44 12.88
CA THR A 97 -6.09 12.55 11.94
C THR A 97 -6.10 13.89 12.64
N TYR A 98 -6.75 13.99 13.81
CA TYR A 98 -6.74 15.20 14.63
C TYR A 98 -5.32 15.64 15.00
N LEU A 99 -4.46 14.69 15.42
CA LEU A 99 -3.07 14.98 15.74
C LEU A 99 -2.30 15.43 14.49
N LYS A 100 -2.36 14.68 13.39
CA LYS A 100 -1.57 14.95 12.17
C LYS A 100 -2.04 16.18 11.38
N VAL A 101 -3.30 16.57 11.46
CA VAL A 101 -3.87 17.67 10.66
C VAL A 101 -4.13 18.91 11.52
N ASP A 102 -5.06 18.79 12.47
CA ASP A 102 -5.53 19.95 13.23
C ASP A 102 -4.51 20.41 14.26
N TYR A 103 -4.00 19.47 15.06
CA TYR A 103 -3.01 19.77 16.10
C TYR A 103 -1.71 20.27 15.46
N PHE A 104 -1.26 19.65 14.36
CA PHE A 104 -0.17 20.16 13.53
C PHE A 104 -0.39 21.60 13.08
N ALA A 105 -1.54 21.90 12.46
CA ALA A 105 -1.85 23.25 11.99
C ALA A 105 -1.94 24.28 13.14
N ARG A 106 -2.35 23.86 14.34
CA ARG A 106 -2.32 24.72 15.53
C ARG A 106 -0.90 24.99 16.01
N LEU A 107 -0.06 23.96 16.14
CA LEU A 107 1.34 24.12 16.53
C LEU A 107 2.08 25.05 15.56
N ARG A 108 1.89 24.85 14.26
CA ARG A 108 2.45 25.69 13.21
C ARG A 108 2.04 27.16 13.38
N ARG A 109 0.75 27.43 13.60
CA ARG A 109 0.25 28.80 13.85
C ARG A 109 0.90 29.42 15.08
N GLN A 110 1.00 28.66 16.18
CA GLN A 110 1.65 29.15 17.41
C GLN A 110 3.13 29.49 17.19
N GLU A 111 3.85 28.70 16.40
CA GLU A 111 5.26 28.97 16.11
C GLU A 111 5.42 30.21 15.23
N ILE A 112 4.60 30.40 14.20
CA ILE A 112 4.58 31.63 13.39
C ILE A 112 4.37 32.87 14.28
N TYR A 113 3.44 32.81 15.22
CA TYR A 113 3.23 33.92 16.17
C TYR A 113 4.45 34.15 17.09
N ARG A 114 5.12 33.09 17.53
CA ARG A 114 6.35 33.20 18.34
C ARG A 114 7.51 33.80 17.53
N GLU A 115 7.66 33.42 16.27
CA GLU A 115 8.65 34.01 15.37
C GLU A 115 8.41 35.49 15.12
N GLN A 116 7.16 35.89 14.87
CA GLN A 116 6.80 37.30 14.71
C GLN A 116 7.14 38.11 15.96
N ARG A 117 6.88 37.57 17.16
CA ARG A 117 7.28 38.20 18.42
C ARG A 117 8.80 38.28 18.59
N ARG A 118 9.54 37.23 18.21
CA ARG A 118 11.01 37.23 18.24
C ARG A 118 11.60 38.28 17.30
N ARG A 119 11.11 38.36 16.06
CA ARG A 119 11.52 39.38 15.07
C ARG A 119 11.21 40.80 15.53
N GLN A 120 10.05 41.02 16.16
CA GLN A 120 9.71 42.31 16.76
C GLN A 120 10.61 42.66 17.95
N SER A 121 11.03 41.67 18.76
CA SER A 121 11.93 41.90 19.89
C SER A 121 13.38 42.19 19.49
N THR A 122 13.87 41.65 18.37
CA THR A 122 15.24 41.89 17.88
C THR A 122 15.42 43.25 17.22
N VAL A 123 14.34 43.84 16.67
CA VAL A 123 14.38 45.20 16.07
C VAL A 123 14.49 46.29 17.15
N ASN A 124 14.05 46.01 18.38
CA ASN A 124 14.05 46.99 19.47
C ASN A 124 15.37 47.06 20.28
N PHE A 125 16.39 46.26 19.95
CA PHE A 125 17.68 46.23 20.67
C PHE A 125 18.90 46.67 19.82
N SER A 126 18.69 47.38 18.71
CA SER A 126 19.77 48.16 18.07
C SER A 126 19.92 49.51 18.77
N THR A 127 20.66 49.55 19.88
CA THR A 127 21.15 50.80 20.47
C THR A 127 22.16 51.46 19.51
N PRO A 128 22.10 52.79 19.29
CA PRO A 128 23.07 53.47 18.43
C PRO A 128 24.48 53.37 19.03
N LYS A 129 25.44 52.84 18.26
CA LYS A 129 26.86 52.92 18.60
C LYS A 129 27.33 54.38 18.48
N TYR A 130 27.58 55.03 19.62
CA TYR A 130 28.35 56.28 19.65
C TYR A 130 29.86 55.98 19.57
N PRO A 131 30.66 56.81 18.87
CA PRO A 131 32.10 56.62 18.74
C PRO A 131 32.89 57.38 19.82
N SER A 132 33.76 56.70 20.59
CA SER A 132 35.02 57.30 21.04
C SER A 132 36.10 56.26 21.41
N MET A 133 37.30 56.53 20.90
CA MET A 133 38.64 56.06 21.30
C MET A 133 38.96 56.37 22.79
N LYS A 134 39.91 55.77 23.55
CA LYS A 134 41.22 55.13 23.29
C LYS A 134 41.72 54.39 24.58
N GLU A 135 42.52 53.32 24.40
CA GLU A 135 43.64 52.78 25.25
C GLU A 135 43.35 52.30 26.72
N THR A 136 43.83 51.18 27.31
CA THR A 136 45.01 50.27 27.19
C THR A 136 44.77 48.95 28.01
N PRO A 137 45.68 47.94 28.05
CA PRO A 137 45.33 46.51 28.09
C PRO A 137 45.59 45.72 29.41
N LYS A 138 45.11 44.45 29.38
CA LYS A 138 45.47 43.25 30.17
C LYS A 138 44.68 42.99 31.47
N SER A 139 43.98 41.84 31.53
CA SER A 139 44.50 40.66 32.23
C SER A 139 43.56 39.44 32.11
N LYS A 140 44.18 38.26 32.07
CA LYS A 140 43.57 36.93 31.99
C LYS A 140 42.97 36.57 33.35
N THR A 141 41.77 35.97 33.38
CA THR A 141 41.47 34.97 34.42
C THR A 141 40.42 33.95 33.96
N LYS A 142 40.83 32.69 34.07
CA LYS A 142 40.04 31.47 33.89
C LYS A 142 38.86 31.42 34.89
N LYS A 143 37.68 30.98 34.44
CA LYS A 143 36.67 30.30 35.29
C LYS A 143 35.90 29.31 34.41
N ARG A 144 36.19 28.02 34.60
CA ARG A 144 35.34 27.02 35.27
C ARG A 144 34.09 26.66 34.46
N GLN A 145 34.20 25.53 33.74
CA GLN A 145 33.07 24.74 33.30
C GLN A 145 32.29 24.28 34.54
N SER A 146 31.10 24.85 34.75
CA SER A 146 30.05 24.22 35.54
C SER A 146 29.16 23.42 34.60
N ILE A 147 29.06 22.13 34.88
CA ILE A 147 28.10 21.20 34.30
C ILE A 147 26.69 21.76 34.57
N SER A 148 26.04 22.31 33.54
CA SER A 148 24.60 22.55 33.54
C SER A 148 23.94 21.45 32.74
N ARG A 149 23.33 20.51 33.47
CA ARG A 149 22.39 19.52 32.98
C ARG A 149 21.08 20.26 32.65
N ASN A 150 21.08 21.04 31.58
CA ASN A 150 19.88 21.64 31.02
C ASN A 150 19.61 20.93 29.69
N TYR A 151 18.42 20.34 29.59
CA TYR A 151 17.78 19.99 28.33
C TYR A 151 18.08 21.10 27.33
N LYS A 152 18.92 20.79 26.33
CA LYS A 152 19.29 21.74 25.30
C LYS A 152 18.01 22.14 24.59
N LEU A 153 17.67 23.42 24.69
CA LEU A 153 16.79 24.10 23.75
C LEU A 153 17.23 23.72 22.34
N VAL A 154 16.36 23.03 21.61
CA VAL A 154 16.48 22.91 20.15
C VAL A 154 15.49 23.89 19.53
N PRO A 155 15.95 25.07 19.08
CA PRO A 155 15.42 25.73 17.90
C PRO A 155 16.51 25.68 16.83
N PRO A 156 16.19 25.31 15.57
CA PRO A 156 15.05 25.81 14.78
C PRO A 156 14.21 24.68 14.17
N ILE A 157 12.93 24.93 13.85
CA ILE A 157 12.02 23.85 13.39
C ILE A 157 11.28 24.28 12.12
N ASP A 158 11.63 23.65 11.01
CA ASP A 158 10.88 23.58 9.75
C ASP A 158 9.62 22.69 9.90
N GLU A 159 8.84 22.52 8.82
CA GLU A 159 7.63 21.68 8.85
C GLU A 159 7.90 20.23 9.28
N GLU A 160 9.08 19.72 8.91
CA GLU A 160 9.54 18.35 9.15
C GLU A 160 9.69 18.07 10.65
N THR A 161 10.39 18.93 11.37
CA THR A 161 10.60 18.78 12.81
C THR A 161 9.31 18.96 13.64
N THR A 162 8.32 19.73 13.16
CA THR A 162 6.99 19.78 13.81
C THR A 162 6.23 18.48 13.59
N PHE A 163 6.36 17.88 12.42
CA PHE A 163 5.76 16.59 12.12
C PHE A 163 6.39 15.47 12.94
N GLU A 164 7.73 15.45 13.10
CA GLU A 164 8.44 14.52 13.99
C GLU A 164 7.95 14.58 15.43
N GLN A 165 7.70 15.79 15.97
CA GLN A 165 7.13 15.94 17.32
C GLN A 165 5.76 15.27 17.44
N ILE A 166 4.93 15.33 16.41
CA ILE A 166 3.61 14.69 16.43
C ILE A 166 3.74 13.18 16.39
N LEU A 167 4.67 12.65 15.59
CA LEU A 167 4.97 11.23 15.59
C LEU A 167 5.47 10.77 16.97
N GLU A 168 6.29 11.57 17.65
CA GLU A 168 6.74 11.29 19.02
C GLU A 168 5.58 11.30 20.02
N ILE A 169 4.63 12.25 19.90
CA ILE A 169 3.41 12.28 20.72
C ILE A 169 2.58 11.01 20.48
N CYS A 170 2.30 10.67 19.23
CA CYS A 170 1.54 9.47 18.88
C CYS A 170 2.19 8.21 19.47
N ALA A 171 3.52 8.07 19.32
CA ALA A 171 4.29 6.96 19.86
C ALA A 171 4.24 6.92 21.39
N LYS A 172 4.34 8.05 22.09
CA LYS A 172 4.22 8.08 23.54
C LYS A 172 2.83 7.69 24.02
N GLU A 173 1.79 8.23 23.39
CA GLU A 173 0.40 8.01 23.84
C GLU A 173 -0.11 6.59 23.56
N VAL A 174 0.29 5.96 22.45
CA VAL A 174 -0.10 4.57 22.17
C VAL A 174 0.61 3.56 23.08
N ASN A 175 1.80 3.91 23.60
CA ASN A 175 2.56 3.06 24.52
C ASN A 175 2.24 3.33 26.01
N ASP A 176 1.45 4.35 26.32
CA ASP A 176 1.08 4.73 27.69
C ASP A 176 -0.35 4.23 28.01
N GLU A 177 -0.46 3.16 28.79
CA GLU A 177 -1.74 2.56 29.19
C GLU A 177 -2.65 3.52 29.98
N THR A 178 -2.12 4.62 30.51
CA THR A 178 -2.93 5.65 31.19
C THR A 178 -3.65 6.57 30.21
N LYS A 179 -3.25 6.58 28.93
CA LYS A 179 -3.86 7.37 27.86
C LYS A 179 -4.97 6.58 27.18
N LEU A 180 -5.86 7.31 26.50
CA LEU A 180 -7.00 6.73 25.80
C LEU A 180 -6.57 5.63 24.83
N ILE A 181 -5.67 5.92 23.90
CA ILE A 181 -5.25 4.96 22.87
C ILE A 181 -4.45 3.81 23.47
N GLY A 182 -3.49 4.08 24.36
CA GLY A 182 -2.72 3.03 25.02
C GLY A 182 -3.58 2.05 25.82
N SER A 183 -4.66 2.52 26.45
CA SER A 183 -5.61 1.63 27.16
C SER A 183 -6.45 0.73 26.24
N LEU A 184 -6.67 1.15 24.98
CA LEU A 184 -7.52 0.42 24.02
C LEU A 184 -6.75 -0.59 23.18
N LEU A 185 -5.46 -0.32 22.89
CA LEU A 185 -4.64 -1.20 22.06
C LEU A 185 -4.60 -2.65 22.57
N PRO A 186 -4.34 -2.95 23.86
CA PRO A 186 -4.33 -4.32 24.36
C PRO A 186 -5.68 -5.04 24.16
N ILE A 187 -6.80 -4.33 24.29
CA ILE A 187 -8.15 -4.88 24.10
C ILE A 187 -8.36 -5.28 22.63
N VAL A 188 -7.92 -4.45 21.69
CA VAL A 188 -8.01 -4.75 20.25
C VAL A 188 -7.10 -5.91 19.87
N VAL A 189 -5.84 -5.91 20.34
CA VAL A 189 -4.88 -6.99 20.06
C VAL A 189 -5.36 -8.33 20.61
N SER A 190 -5.81 -8.36 21.87
CA SER A 190 -6.37 -9.57 22.49
C SER A 190 -7.62 -10.07 21.76
N THR A 191 -8.49 -9.18 21.30
CA THR A 191 -9.66 -9.55 20.49
C THR A 191 -9.24 -10.21 19.18
N CYS A 192 -8.27 -9.64 18.47
CA CYS A 192 -7.71 -10.24 17.25
C CYS A 192 -7.13 -11.64 17.50
N GLN A 193 -6.39 -11.82 18.59
CA GLN A 193 -5.83 -13.12 18.98
C GLN A 193 -6.92 -14.14 19.32
N SER A 194 -7.97 -13.73 20.02
CA SER A 194 -9.12 -14.58 20.32
C SER A 194 -9.86 -14.99 19.05
N CYS A 195 -10.02 -14.10 18.08
CA CYS A 195 -10.65 -14.41 16.79
C CYS A 195 -9.89 -15.45 15.95
N LEU A 196 -8.60 -15.67 16.22
CA LEU A 196 -7.82 -16.74 15.60
C LEU A 196 -8.08 -18.11 16.24
N LYS A 197 -8.60 -18.14 17.47
CA LYS A 197 -8.98 -19.37 18.19
C LYS A 197 -10.46 -19.68 18.00
N GLU A 198 -11.31 -18.69 18.19
CA GLU A 198 -12.76 -18.75 18.07
C GLU A 198 -13.23 -17.74 17.03
N PHE A 199 -13.50 -18.22 15.84
CA PHE A 199 -13.85 -17.36 14.71
C PHE A 199 -15.28 -16.83 14.85
N ASN A 200 -15.42 -15.51 14.85
CA ASN A 200 -16.67 -14.81 14.59
C ASN A 200 -16.43 -13.73 13.52
N LYS A 201 -17.22 -13.75 12.46
CA LYS A 201 -17.05 -12.87 11.29
C LYS A 201 -17.12 -11.38 11.65
N GLU A 202 -18.11 -10.97 12.44
CA GLU A 202 -18.33 -9.56 12.77
C GLU A 202 -17.24 -9.03 13.71
N VAL A 203 -16.88 -9.83 14.70
CA VAL A 203 -15.81 -9.47 15.66
C VAL A 203 -14.46 -9.42 14.96
N GLN A 204 -14.12 -10.42 14.13
CA GLN A 204 -12.84 -10.44 13.43
C GLN A 204 -12.73 -9.27 12.44
N ALA A 205 -13.80 -8.94 11.72
CA ALA A 205 -13.83 -7.80 10.80
C ALA A 205 -13.60 -6.46 11.53
N ALA A 206 -14.30 -6.24 12.64
CA ALA A 206 -14.13 -5.04 13.45
C ALA A 206 -12.71 -4.97 14.07
N ALA A 207 -12.24 -6.07 14.63
CA ALA A 207 -10.96 -6.14 15.32
C ALA A 207 -9.76 -5.97 14.38
N SER A 208 -9.78 -6.59 13.20
CA SER A 208 -8.68 -6.50 12.24
C SER A 208 -8.52 -5.09 11.66
N LEU A 209 -9.64 -4.44 11.33
CA LEU A 209 -9.67 -3.03 10.92
C LEU A 209 -9.27 -2.08 12.05
N ALA A 210 -9.73 -2.32 13.28
CA ALA A 210 -9.32 -1.54 14.44
C ALA A 210 -7.80 -1.66 14.64
N LEU A 211 -7.25 -2.88 14.64
CA LEU A 211 -5.82 -3.14 14.80
C LEU A 211 -4.99 -2.34 13.77
N THR A 212 -5.41 -2.37 12.50
CA THR A 212 -4.78 -1.56 11.44
C THR A 212 -4.71 -0.09 11.79
N LYS A 213 -5.83 0.49 12.26
CA LYS A 213 -5.90 1.91 12.64
C LYS A 213 -4.98 2.25 13.82
N PHE A 214 -4.81 1.33 14.77
CA PHE A 214 -3.83 1.49 15.86
C PHE A 214 -2.38 1.35 15.39
N MET A 215 -2.09 0.45 14.44
CA MET A 215 -0.76 0.28 13.88
C MET A 215 -0.23 1.57 13.24
N LEU A 216 -1.11 2.46 12.73
CA LEU A 216 -0.78 3.78 12.15
C LEU A 216 -0.27 4.83 13.16
N PHE A 217 -0.29 4.55 14.47
CA PHE A 217 0.18 5.49 15.49
C PHE A 217 1.70 5.52 15.62
N SER A 218 2.36 4.36 15.49
CA SER A 218 3.81 4.30 15.59
C SER A 218 4.40 3.10 14.87
N GLU A 219 5.62 3.27 14.37
CA GLU A 219 6.40 2.22 13.71
C GLU A 219 6.57 0.99 14.62
N LYS A 220 6.81 1.21 15.92
CA LYS A 220 6.95 0.14 16.92
C LYS A 220 5.69 -0.72 17.03
N VAL A 221 4.52 -0.08 17.19
CA VAL A 221 3.23 -0.80 17.29
C VAL A 221 2.93 -1.54 16.00
N CYS A 222 3.23 -0.95 14.84
CA CYS A 222 3.12 -1.64 13.56
C CYS A 222 3.98 -2.91 13.55
N ALA A 223 5.29 -2.78 13.84
CA ALA A 223 6.24 -3.88 13.80
C ALA A 223 5.85 -5.04 14.74
N GLU A 224 5.43 -4.74 15.97
CA GLU A 224 5.03 -5.75 16.96
C GLU A 224 3.77 -6.53 16.56
N ASN A 225 2.89 -5.93 15.75
CA ASN A 225 1.60 -6.52 15.37
C ASN A 225 1.56 -7.06 13.93
N MET A 226 2.61 -6.87 13.12
CA MET A 226 2.65 -7.33 11.72
C MET A 226 2.39 -8.83 11.57
N GLN A 227 2.92 -9.68 12.46
CA GLN A 227 2.70 -11.12 12.39
C GLN A 227 1.23 -11.49 12.63
N LEU A 228 0.56 -10.84 13.59
CA LEU A 228 -0.86 -11.05 13.88
C LEU A 228 -1.71 -10.59 12.70
N PHE A 229 -1.43 -9.39 12.18
CA PHE A 229 -2.06 -8.83 10.98
C PHE A 229 -1.97 -9.81 9.80
N ALA A 230 -0.75 -10.26 9.47
CA ALA A 230 -0.49 -11.20 8.40
C ALA A 230 -1.24 -12.53 8.56
N THR A 231 -1.29 -13.06 9.78
CA THR A 231 -1.98 -14.32 10.07
C THR A 231 -3.48 -14.19 9.82
N ILE A 232 -4.09 -13.05 10.16
CA ILE A 232 -5.52 -12.79 9.87
C ILE A 232 -5.74 -12.69 8.35
N THR A 233 -4.89 -11.95 7.64
CA THR A 233 -4.96 -11.83 6.16
C THR A 233 -4.87 -13.18 5.47
N GLU A 234 -4.01 -14.08 5.98
CA GLU A 234 -3.79 -15.39 5.39
C GLU A 234 -4.93 -16.37 5.70
N LYS A 235 -5.36 -16.44 6.96
CA LYS A 235 -6.20 -17.54 7.48
C LYS A 235 -7.68 -17.20 7.63
N SER A 236 -8.09 -15.93 7.47
CA SER A 236 -9.50 -15.57 7.62
C SER A 236 -10.37 -16.30 6.58
N PRO A 237 -11.47 -16.97 6.99
CA PRO A 237 -12.35 -17.66 6.05
C PRO A 237 -13.15 -16.68 5.18
N GLU A 238 -13.38 -15.46 5.67
CA GLU A 238 -14.23 -14.46 5.00
C GLU A 238 -13.43 -13.63 4.00
N ALA A 239 -13.90 -13.62 2.75
CA ALA A 239 -13.24 -12.91 1.66
C ALA A 239 -13.16 -11.40 1.90
N TYR A 240 -14.24 -10.77 2.35
CA TYR A 240 -14.27 -9.33 2.60
C TYR A 240 -13.28 -8.90 3.71
N ILE A 241 -13.02 -9.76 4.70
CA ILE A 241 -11.99 -9.51 5.72
C ILE A 241 -10.61 -9.57 5.06
N ARG A 242 -10.31 -10.60 4.26
CA ARG A 242 -9.04 -10.68 3.54
C ARG A 242 -8.82 -9.49 2.60
N ALA A 243 -9.85 -9.07 1.85
CA ALA A 243 -9.80 -7.91 0.97
C ALA A 243 -9.51 -6.61 1.74
N ASN A 244 -10.22 -6.37 2.84
CA ASN A 244 -9.98 -5.23 3.73
C ASN A 244 -8.54 -5.22 4.27
N MET A 245 -8.02 -6.39 4.65
CA MET A 245 -6.65 -6.51 5.15
C MET A 245 -5.60 -6.26 4.07
N VAL A 246 -5.88 -6.60 2.81
CA VAL A 246 -4.99 -6.28 1.68
C VAL A 246 -4.92 -4.76 1.47
N VAL A 247 -6.05 -4.07 1.47
CA VAL A 247 -6.10 -2.59 1.37
C VAL A 247 -5.37 -1.95 2.54
N ALA A 248 -5.65 -2.42 3.77
CA ALA A 248 -4.97 -1.99 4.98
C ALA A 248 -3.44 -2.17 4.93
N MET A 249 -2.95 -3.26 4.32
CA MET A 249 -1.51 -3.47 4.11
C MET A 249 -0.91 -2.39 3.19
N GLY A 250 -1.70 -1.92 2.21
CA GLY A 250 -1.37 -0.77 1.38
C GLY A 250 -1.18 0.51 2.21
N ASP A 251 -2.15 0.85 3.04
CA ASP A 251 -2.09 2.03 3.92
C ASP A 251 -0.88 1.98 4.86
N LEU A 252 -0.61 0.81 5.45
CA LEU A 252 0.57 0.59 6.30
C LEU A 252 1.88 0.71 5.50
N SER A 253 1.91 0.24 4.26
CA SER A 253 3.09 0.36 3.38
C SER A 253 3.43 1.82 3.07
N THR A 254 2.42 2.70 2.92
CA THR A 254 2.65 4.13 2.74
C THR A 254 3.14 4.83 4.01
N SER A 255 2.71 4.34 5.18
CA SER A 255 3.05 4.93 6.47
C SER A 255 4.40 4.45 7.03
N TYR A 256 4.70 3.16 6.88
CA TYR A 256 5.90 2.50 7.44
C TYR A 256 6.52 1.51 6.43
N PRO A 257 7.03 2.00 5.28
CA PRO A 257 7.47 1.14 4.18
C PRO A 257 8.54 0.12 4.60
N ASN A 258 9.49 0.50 5.45
CA ASN A 258 10.58 -0.38 5.90
C ASN A 258 10.08 -1.57 6.74
N ILE A 259 9.04 -1.36 7.55
CA ILE A 259 8.45 -2.42 8.38
C ILE A 259 7.61 -3.36 7.54
N VAL A 260 6.93 -2.84 6.53
CA VAL A 260 5.99 -3.61 5.71
C VAL A 260 6.68 -4.29 4.52
N GLU A 261 7.83 -3.82 4.05
CA GLU A 261 8.54 -4.40 2.89
C GLU A 261 8.68 -5.94 2.98
N PRO A 262 9.10 -6.55 4.11
CA PRO A 262 9.23 -8.00 4.23
C PRO A 262 7.91 -8.77 4.05
N TRP A 263 6.77 -8.11 4.30
CA TRP A 263 5.42 -8.67 4.23
C TRP A 263 4.76 -8.48 2.86
N THR A 264 5.33 -7.65 1.98
CA THR A 264 4.83 -7.39 0.62
C THR A 264 4.52 -8.66 -0.19
N PRO A 265 5.30 -9.77 -0.11
CA PRO A 265 4.95 -11.01 -0.81
C PRO A 265 3.56 -11.55 -0.47
N GLN A 266 3.01 -11.25 0.71
CA GLN A 266 1.66 -11.66 1.08
C GLN A 266 0.58 -10.97 0.24
N ILE A 267 0.80 -9.71 -0.17
CA ILE A 267 -0.12 -9.03 -1.10
C ILE A 267 -0.12 -9.77 -2.45
N TYR A 268 1.06 -10.13 -2.96
CA TYR A 268 1.18 -10.89 -4.21
C TYR A 268 0.52 -12.27 -4.12
N GLN A 269 0.59 -12.95 -2.97
CA GLN A 269 -0.11 -14.23 -2.77
C GLN A 269 -1.64 -14.09 -2.88
N ARG A 270 -2.20 -12.93 -2.54
CA ARG A 270 -3.65 -12.66 -2.66
C ARG A 270 -4.13 -12.45 -4.09
N LEU A 271 -3.22 -12.31 -5.07
CA LEU A 271 -3.57 -12.33 -6.50
C LEU A 271 -4.10 -13.69 -6.95
N ASN A 272 -3.85 -14.76 -6.19
CA ASN A 272 -4.36 -16.10 -6.45
C ASN A 272 -5.47 -16.50 -5.45
N ASP A 273 -6.10 -15.54 -4.77
CA ASP A 273 -7.19 -15.82 -3.83
C ASP A 273 -8.42 -16.40 -4.58
N PRO A 274 -9.13 -17.39 -4.02
CA PRO A 274 -10.33 -17.94 -4.66
C PRO A 274 -11.42 -16.88 -4.88
N ASP A 275 -11.49 -15.86 -4.02
CA ASP A 275 -12.52 -14.83 -4.12
C ASP A 275 -12.09 -13.65 -5.02
N VAL A 276 -13.00 -13.25 -5.90
CA VAL A 276 -12.79 -12.19 -6.90
C VAL A 276 -12.47 -10.85 -6.23
N SER A 277 -13.18 -10.51 -5.15
CA SER A 277 -13.02 -9.21 -4.47
C SER A 277 -11.64 -9.07 -3.84
N VAL A 278 -11.04 -10.18 -3.39
CA VAL A 278 -9.70 -10.21 -2.80
C VAL A 278 -8.64 -10.03 -3.88
N ARG A 279 -8.78 -10.71 -5.04
CA ARG A 279 -7.87 -10.53 -6.18
C ARG A 279 -7.90 -9.09 -6.70
N GLU A 280 -9.09 -8.50 -6.83
CA GLU A 280 -9.24 -7.08 -7.22
C GLU A 280 -8.56 -6.15 -6.22
N ALA A 281 -8.84 -6.32 -4.92
CA ALA A 281 -8.23 -5.51 -3.87
C ALA A 281 -6.70 -5.59 -3.90
N ALA A 282 -6.13 -6.77 -4.16
CA ALA A 282 -4.70 -6.97 -4.30
C ALA A 282 -4.12 -6.21 -5.50
N ILE A 283 -4.75 -6.30 -6.68
CA ILE A 283 -4.27 -5.60 -7.88
C ILE A 283 -4.37 -4.09 -7.71
N VAL A 284 -5.49 -3.58 -7.20
CA VAL A 284 -5.68 -2.14 -6.98
C VAL A 284 -4.67 -1.61 -5.97
N THR A 285 -4.45 -2.33 -4.87
CA THR A 285 -3.47 -1.97 -3.86
C THR A 285 -2.05 -1.97 -4.43
N LEU A 286 -1.64 -3.03 -5.15
CA LEU A 286 -0.34 -3.09 -5.81
C LEU A 286 -0.16 -1.97 -6.84
N THR A 287 -1.22 -1.62 -7.57
CA THR A 287 -1.20 -0.50 -8.51
C THR A 287 -0.84 0.79 -7.81
N HIS A 288 -1.51 1.12 -6.71
CA HIS A 288 -1.17 2.31 -5.92
C HIS A 288 0.29 2.26 -5.41
N LEU A 289 0.69 1.16 -4.78
CA LEU A 289 2.02 1.04 -4.18
C LEU A 289 3.17 1.12 -5.18
N ILE A 290 3.01 0.51 -6.36
CA ILE A 290 4.04 0.52 -7.40
C ILE A 290 4.11 1.88 -8.11
N LEU A 291 2.96 2.48 -8.42
CA LEU A 291 2.93 3.77 -9.10
C LEU A 291 3.50 4.90 -8.23
N HIS A 292 3.37 4.79 -6.92
CA HIS A 292 3.95 5.75 -5.96
C HIS A 292 5.32 5.33 -5.38
N ASP A 293 5.96 4.29 -5.93
CA ASP A 293 7.31 3.83 -5.55
C ASP A 293 7.46 3.32 -4.09
N PHE A 294 6.35 3.01 -3.42
CA PHE A 294 6.36 2.33 -2.11
C PHE A 294 6.77 0.86 -2.22
N VAL A 295 6.43 0.21 -3.34
CA VAL A 295 6.86 -1.15 -3.66
C VAL A 295 7.61 -1.14 -4.98
N ARG A 296 8.83 -1.67 -4.97
CA ARG A 296 9.61 -1.83 -6.21
C ARG A 296 9.05 -2.98 -7.04
N VAL A 297 9.02 -2.77 -8.35
CA VAL A 297 8.73 -3.83 -9.31
C VAL A 297 9.86 -4.86 -9.26
N LYS A 298 9.55 -6.02 -8.67
CA LYS A 298 10.45 -7.18 -8.55
C LYS A 298 9.86 -8.34 -9.37
N SER A 299 10.49 -9.52 -9.33
CA SER A 299 10.05 -10.73 -10.05
C SER A 299 8.59 -11.12 -9.80
N LEU A 300 8.03 -10.80 -8.64
CA LEU A 300 6.63 -11.10 -8.29
C LEU A 300 5.58 -10.39 -9.15
N ILE A 301 5.97 -9.40 -9.96
CA ILE A 301 5.05 -8.74 -10.89
C ILE A 301 4.47 -9.71 -11.93
N SER A 302 5.13 -10.85 -12.17
CA SER A 302 4.59 -11.92 -13.03
C SER A 302 3.29 -12.50 -12.49
N GLU A 303 3.09 -12.54 -11.16
CA GLU A 303 1.81 -12.97 -10.57
C GLU A 303 0.69 -11.99 -10.94
N ALA A 304 0.97 -10.68 -10.93
CA ALA A 304 -0.01 -9.69 -11.37
C ALA A 304 -0.27 -9.75 -12.89
N ALA A 305 0.74 -10.15 -13.67
CA ALA A 305 0.59 -10.36 -15.10
C ALA A 305 -0.36 -11.52 -15.42
N LYS A 306 -0.34 -12.61 -14.64
CA LYS A 306 -1.30 -13.73 -14.79
C LYS A 306 -2.75 -13.26 -14.72
N CYS A 307 -3.03 -12.30 -13.83
CA CYS A 307 -4.37 -11.74 -13.66
C CYS A 307 -4.91 -11.00 -14.89
N ILE A 308 -4.08 -10.64 -15.89
CA ILE A 308 -4.59 -10.12 -17.18
C ILE A 308 -5.49 -11.16 -17.86
N ALA A 309 -5.20 -12.45 -17.68
CA ALA A 309 -5.99 -13.56 -18.21
C ALA A 309 -6.80 -14.27 -17.11
N ASP A 310 -7.22 -13.52 -16.08
CA ASP A 310 -8.17 -14.01 -15.08
C ASP A 310 -9.52 -14.35 -15.74
N ASP A 311 -10.19 -15.38 -15.22
CA ASP A 311 -11.49 -15.81 -15.74
C ASP A 311 -12.57 -14.74 -15.46
N GLU A 312 -12.39 -13.96 -14.40
CA GLU A 312 -13.25 -12.84 -14.06
C GLU A 312 -12.79 -11.55 -14.75
N LYS A 313 -13.69 -11.00 -15.56
CA LYS A 313 -13.39 -9.82 -16.40
C LYS A 313 -13.03 -8.60 -15.56
N SER A 314 -13.60 -8.44 -14.38
CA SER A 314 -13.32 -7.30 -13.50
C SER A 314 -11.89 -7.32 -12.99
N VAL A 315 -11.38 -8.49 -12.56
CA VAL A 315 -9.97 -8.73 -12.20
C VAL A 315 -9.05 -8.50 -13.40
N SER A 316 -9.41 -9.04 -14.57
CA SER A 316 -8.67 -8.83 -15.83
C SER A 316 -8.54 -7.35 -16.18
N ASN A 317 -9.62 -6.57 -16.06
CA ASN A 317 -9.61 -5.14 -16.35
C ASN A 317 -8.68 -4.35 -15.43
N VAL A 318 -8.72 -4.61 -14.11
CA VAL A 318 -7.82 -3.90 -13.17
C VAL A 318 -6.36 -4.31 -13.36
N ALA A 319 -6.08 -5.58 -13.74
CA ALA A 319 -4.74 -6.02 -14.11
C ALA A 319 -4.26 -5.31 -15.39
N MET A 320 -5.10 -5.27 -16.43
CA MET A 320 -4.76 -4.54 -17.66
C MET A 320 -4.48 -3.05 -17.40
N TYR A 321 -5.25 -2.42 -16.52
CA TYR A 321 -5.03 -1.04 -16.10
C TYR A 321 -3.66 -0.85 -15.42
N LEU A 322 -3.25 -1.74 -14.50
CA LEU A 322 -1.91 -1.70 -13.90
C LEU A 322 -0.80 -1.64 -14.96
N PHE A 323 -0.81 -2.55 -15.94
CA PHE A 323 0.22 -2.57 -16.97
C PHE A 323 0.13 -1.40 -17.95
N THR A 324 -1.07 -0.86 -18.16
CA THR A 324 -1.27 0.39 -18.90
C THR A 324 -0.58 1.55 -18.19
N GLU A 325 -0.77 1.71 -16.88
CA GLU A 325 -0.12 2.77 -16.11
C GLU A 325 1.40 2.56 -15.99
N LEU A 326 1.86 1.31 -15.85
CA LEU A 326 3.29 0.99 -15.85
C LEU A 326 3.98 1.32 -17.17
N SER A 327 3.29 1.21 -18.30
CA SER A 327 3.86 1.60 -19.61
C SER A 327 4.21 3.09 -19.68
N LYS A 328 3.54 3.93 -18.89
CA LYS A 328 3.82 5.36 -18.78
C LYS A 328 5.08 5.64 -17.93
N LYS A 329 5.49 4.71 -17.07
CA LYS A 329 6.69 4.81 -16.20
C LYS A 329 7.97 4.38 -16.93
N GLY A 330 8.38 5.15 -17.93
CA GLY A 330 9.66 4.98 -18.62
C GLY A 330 9.79 3.62 -19.33
N ASN A 331 10.84 2.86 -19.04
CA ASN A 331 11.10 1.55 -19.68
C ASN A 331 10.82 0.36 -18.75
N VAL A 332 9.96 0.52 -17.73
CA VAL A 332 9.69 -0.52 -16.72
C VAL A 332 9.12 -1.79 -17.37
N ILE A 333 8.17 -1.67 -18.30
CA ILE A 333 7.57 -2.82 -19.01
C ILE A 333 8.64 -3.65 -19.73
N TYR A 334 9.56 -3.00 -20.45
CA TYR A 334 10.66 -3.70 -21.14
C TYR A 334 11.54 -4.53 -20.19
N ASN A 335 11.76 -4.04 -18.97
CA ASN A 335 12.61 -4.72 -18.00
C ASN A 335 11.95 -5.95 -17.38
N ILE A 336 10.63 -5.99 -17.29
CA ILE A 336 9.89 -7.09 -16.63
C ILE A 336 9.43 -8.19 -17.58
N ILE A 337 9.33 -7.92 -18.89
CA ILE A 337 8.90 -8.92 -19.89
C ILE A 337 9.69 -10.23 -19.80
N PRO A 338 11.04 -10.23 -19.71
CA PRO A 338 11.79 -11.48 -19.61
C PRO A 338 11.39 -12.32 -18.39
N ASP A 339 11.16 -11.68 -17.25
CA ASP A 339 10.76 -12.38 -16.02
C ASP A 339 9.33 -12.91 -16.11
N ILE A 340 8.42 -12.12 -16.71
CA ILE A 340 7.04 -12.55 -16.98
C ILE A 340 7.04 -13.79 -17.88
N ILE A 341 7.77 -13.77 -19.00
CA ILE A 341 7.87 -14.93 -19.89
C ILE A 341 8.42 -16.14 -19.15
N SER A 342 9.53 -15.98 -18.40
CA SER A 342 10.11 -17.09 -17.63
C SER A 342 9.11 -17.70 -16.64
N SER A 343 8.34 -16.84 -15.97
CA SER A 343 7.40 -17.26 -14.93
C SER A 343 6.13 -17.90 -15.50
N LEU A 344 5.66 -17.46 -16.66
CA LEU A 344 4.46 -18.02 -17.30
C LEU A 344 4.77 -19.31 -18.06
N SER A 345 5.99 -19.43 -18.60
CA SER A 345 6.48 -20.60 -19.33
C SER A 345 7.06 -21.70 -18.41
N ASP A 346 6.96 -21.57 -17.08
CA ASP A 346 7.46 -22.60 -16.15
C ASP A 346 6.62 -23.87 -16.26
N PRO A 347 7.18 -25.04 -16.65
CA PRO A 347 6.44 -26.29 -16.80
C PRO A 347 5.75 -26.77 -15.52
N LYS A 348 6.20 -26.31 -14.34
CA LYS A 348 5.58 -26.66 -13.06
C LYS A 348 4.26 -25.95 -12.82
N ILE A 349 4.02 -24.84 -13.52
CA ILE A 349 2.83 -24.03 -13.39
C ILE A 349 1.90 -24.42 -14.54
N ALA A 350 0.71 -24.92 -14.21
CA ALA A 350 -0.30 -25.23 -15.22
C ALA A 350 -0.93 -23.93 -15.75
N PHE A 351 -0.23 -23.25 -16.66
CA PHE A 351 -0.71 -22.05 -17.35
C PHE A 351 -0.94 -22.38 -18.82
N SER A 352 -2.17 -22.22 -19.30
CA SER A 352 -2.53 -22.57 -20.69
C SER A 352 -1.89 -21.61 -21.68
N GLU A 353 -1.52 -22.13 -22.86
CA GLU A 353 -0.98 -21.32 -23.97
C GLU A 353 -1.94 -20.17 -24.36
N GLU A 354 -3.26 -20.38 -24.33
CA GLU A 354 -4.25 -19.34 -24.65
C GLU A 354 -4.15 -18.15 -23.68
N LYS A 355 -4.11 -18.42 -22.37
CA LYS A 355 -3.92 -17.38 -21.34
C LYS A 355 -2.56 -16.69 -21.49
N PHE A 356 -1.50 -17.44 -21.81
CA PHE A 356 -0.18 -16.85 -22.15
C PHE A 356 -0.30 -15.85 -23.28
N GLN A 357 -0.99 -16.21 -24.36
CA GLN A 357 -1.16 -15.32 -25.50
C GLN A 357 -1.93 -14.04 -25.13
N VAL A 358 -2.96 -14.13 -24.30
CA VAL A 358 -3.73 -12.97 -23.82
C VAL A 358 -2.83 -12.00 -23.04
N VAL A 359 -2.06 -12.52 -22.08
CA VAL A 359 -1.13 -11.70 -21.26
C VAL A 359 -0.09 -11.02 -22.14
N LEU A 360 0.59 -11.78 -23.00
CA LEU A 360 1.71 -11.25 -23.78
C LEU A 360 1.26 -10.30 -24.90
N ARG A 361 0.05 -10.47 -25.49
CA ARG A 361 -0.52 -9.46 -26.40
C ARG A 361 -0.69 -8.12 -25.71
N HIS A 362 -1.22 -8.13 -24.49
CA HIS A 362 -1.46 -6.90 -23.72
C HIS A 362 -0.17 -6.22 -23.28
N ILE A 363 0.88 -6.97 -22.94
CA ILE A 363 2.13 -6.39 -22.43
C ILE A 363 3.05 -5.94 -23.56
N LEU A 364 3.21 -6.76 -24.62
CA LEU A 364 4.17 -6.47 -25.69
C LEU A 364 3.78 -5.26 -26.56
N GLN A 365 2.49 -4.92 -26.65
CA GLN A 365 2.03 -3.71 -27.37
C GLN A 365 2.66 -2.41 -26.85
N TYR A 366 3.12 -2.37 -25.60
CA TYR A 366 3.74 -1.19 -25.01
C TYR A 366 5.23 -1.03 -25.36
N VAL A 367 5.83 -1.98 -26.09
CA VAL A 367 7.24 -1.92 -26.52
C VAL A 367 7.34 -1.32 -27.92
N GLU A 368 7.19 -0.01 -28.03
CA GLU A 368 7.17 0.66 -29.34
C GLU A 368 8.56 1.12 -29.83
N LYS A 369 9.51 1.37 -28.91
CA LYS A 369 10.84 1.90 -29.27
C LYS A 369 11.68 0.83 -29.96
N GLU A 370 12.15 1.10 -31.17
CA GLU A 370 12.89 0.15 -32.00
C GLU A 370 14.11 -0.47 -31.29
N LYS A 371 14.90 0.32 -30.55
CA LYS A 371 16.03 -0.20 -29.78
C LYS A 371 15.62 -1.19 -28.67
N LEU A 372 14.45 -1.00 -28.06
CA LEU A 372 13.93 -1.91 -27.05
C LEU A 372 13.42 -3.20 -27.69
N VAL A 373 12.80 -3.11 -28.88
CA VAL A 373 12.41 -4.28 -29.67
C VAL A 373 13.66 -5.10 -30.05
N GLU A 374 14.71 -4.46 -30.58
CA GLU A 374 15.99 -5.12 -30.91
C GLU A 374 16.56 -5.88 -29.70
N GLY A 375 16.66 -5.22 -28.55
CA GLY A 375 17.18 -5.84 -27.33
C GLY A 375 16.28 -6.93 -26.75
N LEU A 376 14.96 -6.82 -26.91
CA LEU A 376 14.03 -7.86 -26.49
C LEU A 376 14.16 -9.10 -27.38
N VAL A 377 14.21 -8.92 -28.70
CA VAL A 377 14.39 -10.02 -29.66
C VAL A 377 15.69 -10.76 -29.37
N GLU A 378 16.80 -10.06 -29.13
CA GLU A 378 18.06 -10.71 -28.75
C GLU A 378 17.91 -11.58 -27.48
N LYS A 379 17.28 -11.04 -26.43
CA LYS A 379 17.03 -11.79 -25.19
C LYS A 379 16.12 -13.01 -25.40
N LEU A 380 15.09 -12.89 -26.22
CA LEU A 380 14.19 -13.99 -26.55
C LEU A 380 14.90 -15.06 -27.38
N CYS A 381 15.72 -14.64 -28.35
CA CYS A 381 16.47 -15.55 -29.19
C CYS A 381 17.47 -16.39 -28.39
N ILE A 382 18.18 -15.77 -27.44
CA ILE A 382 19.10 -16.49 -26.54
C ILE A 382 18.35 -17.56 -25.73
N ARG A 383 17.08 -17.35 -25.37
CA ARG A 383 16.31 -18.34 -24.60
C ARG A 383 15.96 -19.60 -25.38
N PHE A 384 16.00 -19.57 -26.71
CA PHE A 384 15.79 -20.77 -27.52
C PHE A 384 16.82 -21.88 -27.23
N THR A 385 18.04 -21.54 -26.77
CA THR A 385 19.08 -22.55 -26.49
C THR A 385 18.86 -23.32 -25.18
N GLY A 386 17.95 -22.86 -24.32
CA GLY A 386 17.68 -23.44 -23.00
C GLY A 386 16.27 -24.03 -22.87
N LEU A 387 15.59 -24.27 -23.99
CA LEU A 387 14.23 -24.79 -23.99
C LEU A 387 14.16 -26.22 -23.48
N SER A 388 13.17 -26.49 -22.63
CA SER A 388 12.91 -27.82 -22.09
C SER A 388 11.77 -28.54 -22.83
N ASN A 389 10.76 -27.79 -23.29
CA ASN A 389 9.52 -28.34 -23.86
C ASN A 389 9.11 -27.63 -25.16
N ASP A 390 8.39 -28.33 -26.04
CA ASP A 390 7.85 -27.76 -27.29
C ASP A 390 6.84 -26.62 -27.04
N VAL A 391 6.12 -26.64 -25.91
CA VAL A 391 5.20 -25.54 -25.52
C VAL A 391 5.96 -24.21 -25.36
N GLN A 392 7.14 -24.24 -24.74
CA GLN A 392 7.96 -23.04 -24.55
C GLN A 392 8.47 -22.52 -25.91
N LEU A 393 8.71 -23.42 -26.87
CA LEU A 393 9.06 -23.04 -28.23
C LEU A 393 7.89 -22.31 -28.92
N HIS A 394 6.65 -22.80 -28.76
CA HIS A 394 5.45 -22.13 -29.26
C HIS A 394 5.28 -20.74 -28.65
N GLU A 395 5.41 -20.63 -27.33
CA GLU A 395 5.28 -19.38 -26.58
C GLU A 395 6.32 -18.31 -26.97
N LEU A 396 7.60 -18.70 -27.10
CA LEU A 396 8.64 -17.78 -27.54
C LEU A 396 8.45 -17.35 -29.01
N THR A 397 8.10 -18.28 -29.88
CA THR A 397 7.84 -17.98 -31.31
C THR A 397 6.62 -17.07 -31.44
N PHE A 398 5.59 -17.28 -30.62
CA PHE A 398 4.44 -16.41 -30.51
C PHE A 398 4.82 -14.98 -30.11
N CYS A 399 5.67 -14.81 -29.08
CA CYS A 399 6.12 -13.49 -28.64
C CYS A 399 6.81 -12.72 -29.78
N LEU A 400 7.67 -13.41 -30.56
CA LEU A 400 8.33 -12.82 -31.73
C LEU A 400 7.34 -12.41 -32.82
N SER A 401 6.24 -13.16 -32.98
CA SER A 401 5.21 -12.85 -33.99
C SER A 401 4.38 -11.60 -33.69
N ILE A 402 4.31 -11.18 -32.44
CA ILE A 402 3.61 -9.95 -32.03
C ILE A 402 4.47 -8.71 -32.30
N LEU A 403 5.79 -8.83 -32.19
CA LEU A 403 6.71 -7.70 -32.28
C LEU A 403 6.84 -7.23 -33.74
N THR A 404 6.86 -5.91 -33.94
CA THR A 404 7.17 -5.31 -35.25
C THR A 404 8.68 -5.30 -35.48
N LEU A 405 9.19 -6.31 -36.18
CA LEU A 405 10.62 -6.50 -36.37
C LEU A 405 11.22 -5.58 -37.45
N ASN A 406 12.46 -5.13 -37.21
CA ASN A 406 13.29 -4.41 -38.17
C ASN A 406 14.45 -5.29 -38.68
N ASP A 407 15.28 -4.77 -39.58
CA ASP A 407 16.36 -5.49 -40.27
C ASP A 407 17.28 -6.24 -39.30
N LYS A 408 17.71 -5.56 -38.24
CA LYS A 408 18.64 -6.15 -37.26
C LYS A 408 18.00 -7.30 -36.48
N CYS A 409 16.70 -7.21 -36.20
CA CYS A 409 15.97 -8.30 -35.57
C CYS A 409 15.95 -9.53 -36.48
N TYR A 410 15.76 -9.36 -37.79
CA TYR A 410 15.83 -10.47 -38.76
C TYR A 410 17.22 -11.08 -38.84
N SER A 411 18.27 -10.26 -38.94
CA SER A 411 19.64 -10.77 -38.93
C SER A 411 19.95 -11.56 -37.65
N LYS A 412 19.39 -11.16 -36.50
CA LYS A 412 19.52 -11.91 -35.25
C LYS A 412 18.74 -13.22 -35.25
N LEU A 413 17.52 -13.25 -35.78
CA LEU A 413 16.74 -14.48 -35.91
C LEU A 413 17.43 -15.50 -36.83
N MET A 414 18.13 -15.02 -37.86
CA MET A 414 18.90 -15.88 -38.77
C MET A 414 20.04 -16.62 -38.10
N GLU A 415 20.58 -16.13 -36.99
CA GLU A 415 21.55 -16.88 -36.18
C GLU A 415 20.97 -18.20 -35.65
N PHE A 416 19.64 -18.28 -35.49
CA PHE A 416 18.91 -19.45 -34.96
C PHE A 416 18.15 -20.22 -36.05
N LYS A 417 18.42 -19.96 -37.33
CA LYS A 417 17.70 -20.53 -38.47
C LYS A 417 17.64 -22.05 -38.49
N ASN A 418 18.71 -22.74 -38.10
CA ASN A 418 18.76 -24.21 -38.19
C ASN A 418 17.74 -24.84 -37.24
N MET A 419 17.61 -24.29 -36.03
CA MET A 419 16.63 -24.73 -35.05
C MET A 419 15.20 -24.45 -35.52
N LEU A 420 14.94 -23.24 -36.03
CA LEU A 420 13.63 -22.89 -36.57
C LEU A 420 13.27 -23.82 -37.74
N LYS A 421 14.20 -24.07 -38.66
CA LYS A 421 14.04 -24.94 -39.82
C LYS A 421 13.69 -26.38 -39.45
N GLU A 422 14.36 -26.95 -38.44
CA GLU A 422 14.07 -28.30 -37.93
C GLU A 422 12.67 -28.44 -37.31
N ARG A 423 12.05 -27.32 -36.92
CA ARG A 423 10.74 -27.27 -36.25
C ARG A 423 9.63 -26.68 -37.14
N MET A 424 9.93 -26.36 -38.40
CA MET A 424 8.97 -25.87 -39.40
C MET A 424 7.84 -26.84 -39.74
N SER A 425 8.02 -28.14 -39.45
CA SER A 425 6.99 -29.16 -39.63
C SER A 425 5.80 -28.99 -38.67
N ASP A 426 5.98 -28.21 -37.60
CA ASP A 426 4.92 -27.90 -36.65
C ASP A 426 4.00 -26.79 -37.21
N PRO A 427 2.69 -27.05 -37.37
CA PRO A 427 1.75 -26.09 -37.95
C PRO A 427 1.60 -24.80 -37.11
N VAL A 428 1.81 -24.87 -35.80
CA VAL A 428 1.70 -23.70 -34.89
C VAL A 428 2.89 -22.78 -35.11
N ILE A 429 4.10 -23.34 -35.16
CA ILE A 429 5.34 -22.60 -35.41
C ILE A 429 5.31 -21.98 -36.81
N LEU A 430 4.89 -22.75 -37.82
CA LEU A 430 4.72 -22.27 -39.19
C LEU A 430 3.77 -21.07 -39.26
N LYS A 431 2.64 -21.12 -38.54
CA LYS A 431 1.69 -20.00 -38.45
C LYS A 431 2.33 -18.76 -37.84
N TYR A 432 3.07 -18.89 -36.74
CA TYR A 432 3.73 -17.75 -36.11
C TYR A 432 4.86 -17.18 -36.95
N ILE A 433 5.66 -18.01 -37.62
CA ILE A 433 6.70 -17.55 -38.54
C ILE A 433 6.10 -16.84 -39.75
N THR A 434 4.99 -17.36 -40.29
CA THR A 434 4.24 -16.67 -41.35
C THR A 434 3.79 -15.29 -40.88
N ASN A 435 3.24 -15.18 -39.66
CA ASN A 435 2.88 -13.90 -39.06
C ASN A 435 4.07 -12.96 -38.86
N ILE A 436 5.23 -13.46 -38.41
CA ILE A 436 6.47 -12.67 -38.31
C ILE A 436 6.78 -12.02 -39.67
N THR A 437 6.71 -12.80 -40.75
CA THR A 437 7.01 -12.29 -42.08
C THR A 437 5.93 -11.36 -42.65
N ALA A 438 4.70 -11.44 -42.14
CA ALA A 438 3.60 -10.55 -42.51
C ALA A 438 3.68 -9.21 -41.76
N ASN A 439 4.09 -9.22 -40.49
CA ASN A 439 4.23 -8.06 -39.61
C ASN A 439 5.52 -7.26 -39.83
N ALA A 440 6.31 -7.61 -40.86
CA ALA A 440 7.52 -6.90 -41.23
C ALA A 440 7.21 -5.44 -41.61
N LYS A 441 7.90 -4.48 -40.98
CA LYS A 441 7.88 -3.08 -41.44
C LYS A 441 8.59 -3.01 -42.80
N LYS A 442 7.85 -2.99 -43.91
CA LYS A 442 8.39 -2.84 -45.29
C LYS A 442 8.83 -1.42 -45.61
N ASN A 443 9.29 -0.65 -44.62
CA ASN A 443 9.56 0.77 -44.82
C ASN A 443 10.90 1.03 -45.52
N ASP A 444 11.86 0.10 -45.43
CA ASP A 444 13.19 0.23 -46.06
C ASP A 444 13.53 -0.95 -46.97
N ALA A 445 14.24 -0.67 -48.08
CA ALA A 445 14.68 -1.68 -49.05
C ALA A 445 15.57 -2.76 -48.43
N LYS A 446 16.30 -2.41 -47.37
CA LYS A 446 17.15 -3.33 -46.62
C LYS A 446 16.35 -4.34 -45.80
N THR A 447 15.23 -3.93 -45.20
CA THR A 447 14.29 -4.83 -44.51
C THR A 447 13.70 -5.85 -45.46
N ALA A 448 13.35 -5.42 -46.67
CA ALA A 448 12.79 -6.30 -47.69
C ALA A 448 13.77 -7.42 -48.08
N THR A 449 15.06 -7.07 -48.26
CA THR A 449 16.12 -8.04 -48.57
C THR A 449 16.37 -9.04 -47.44
N GLU A 450 16.51 -8.57 -46.19
CA GLU A 450 16.69 -9.45 -45.02
C GLU A 450 15.50 -10.38 -44.82
N LEU A 451 14.28 -9.89 -45.01
CA LEU A 451 13.06 -10.67 -44.93
C LEU A 451 12.99 -11.76 -46.03
N GLU A 452 13.40 -11.42 -47.26
CA GLU A 452 13.45 -12.37 -48.37
C GLU A 452 14.50 -13.46 -48.14
N MET A 453 15.67 -13.09 -47.61
CA MET A 453 16.68 -14.06 -47.17
C MET A 453 16.13 -14.98 -46.06
N PHE A 454 15.46 -14.42 -45.07
CA PHE A 454 14.83 -15.17 -43.97
C PHE A 454 13.82 -16.21 -44.48
N ARG A 455 12.92 -15.80 -45.39
CA ARG A 455 11.94 -16.71 -46.03
C ARG A 455 12.62 -17.84 -46.80
N LYS A 456 13.60 -17.48 -47.63
CA LYS A 456 14.34 -18.44 -48.48
C LYS A 456 15.10 -19.48 -47.65
N GLU A 457 15.75 -19.07 -46.56
CA GLU A 457 16.53 -19.99 -45.73
C GLU A 457 15.65 -20.95 -44.90
N LEU A 458 14.46 -20.49 -44.50
CA LEU A 458 13.45 -21.31 -43.82
C LEU A 458 12.62 -22.18 -44.78
N GLY A 459 12.67 -21.92 -46.09
CA GLY A 459 11.98 -22.71 -47.11
C GLY A 459 10.48 -22.40 -47.20
N ILE A 460 10.09 -21.14 -46.96
CA ILE A 460 8.71 -20.64 -46.99
C ILE A 460 8.47 -19.76 -48.22
#